data_AF-A0A1M7PST8-F1
#
_entry.id   AF-A0A1M7PST8-F1
#
_cell.length_a   1.000
_cell.length_b   1.000
_cell.length_c   1.000
_cell.angle_alpha   90.00
_cell.angle_beta   90.00
_cell.angle_gamma   90.00
#
_symmetry.space_group_name_H-M   'P 1'
#
loop_
_entity.id
_entity.type
_entity.pdbx_description
1 polymer ?
#
loop_
_entity_poly.entity_id
_entity_poly.type
_entity_poly.pdbx_seq_one_letter_code
_entity_poly.pdbx_strand_id
1 'polypeptide(L)' 'MNSTENANAEGHYKLMVVAIVIGIVGVYLRFADFHYSSIISNIILIIGVLLALKSVFAILK' A
#
# COMPACT_ATOMS: atom_id res chain seq x y z
N MET A 1 4.17 21.57 -13.69
CA MET A 1 5.08 20.47 -13.33
C MET A 1 5.29 19.64 -14.57
N ASN A 2 6.54 19.47 -15.00
CA ASN A 2 6.81 18.54 -16.10
C ASN A 2 6.59 17.10 -15.59
N SER A 3 6.26 16.12 -16.45
CA SER A 3 5.93 14.75 -16.05
C SER A 3 7.02 14.12 -15.15
N THR A 4 8.29 14.41 -15.44
CA THR A 4 9.44 13.96 -14.65
C THR A 4 9.49 14.56 -13.24
N GLU A 5 9.04 15.81 -13.09
CA GLU A 5 9.01 16.52 -11.81
C GLU A 5 7.86 15.99 -10.93
N ASN A 6 6.73 15.61 -11.53
CA ASN A 6 5.63 14.95 -10.82
C ASN A 6 6.01 13.54 -10.36
N ALA A 7 6.56 12.72 -11.26
CA ALA A 7 6.98 11.36 -10.92
C ALA A 7 8.00 11.32 -9.76
N ASN A 8 8.85 12.33 -9.66
CA ASN A 8 9.87 12.45 -8.61
C ASN A 8 9.38 13.14 -7.32
N ALA A 9 8.10 13.50 -7.22
CA ALA A 9 7.59 14.16 -6.02
C ALA A 9 7.65 13.22 -4.80
N GLU A 10 8.32 13.66 -3.73
CA GLU A 10 8.58 12.89 -2.51
C GLU A 10 7.29 12.30 -1.89
N GLY A 11 6.16 13.00 -2.05
CA GLY A 11 4.85 12.57 -1.56
C GLY A 11 4.42 11.21 -2.12
N HIS A 12 4.75 10.89 -3.38
CA HIS A 12 4.45 9.59 -3.96
C HIS A 12 5.23 8.46 -3.28
N TYR A 13 6.52 8.68 -3.00
CA TYR A 13 7.34 7.68 -2.33
C TYR A 13 6.89 7.44 -0.89
N LYS A 14 6.50 8.49 -0.14
CA LYS A 14 5.93 8.35 1.20
C LYS A 14 4.65 7.51 1.19
N LEU A 15 3.75 7.79 0.25
CA LEU A 15 2.52 7.02 0.08
C LEU A 15 2.80 5.56 -0.28
N MET A 16 3.75 5.32 -1.19
CA MET A 16 4.19 3.98 -1.59
C MET A 16 4.74 3.19 -0.40
N VAL A 17 5.60 3.80 0.43
CA VAL A 17 6.16 3.16 1.63
C VAL A 17 5.06 2.77 2.61
N VAL A 18 4.10 3.67 2.87
CA VAL A 18 2.95 3.37 3.73
C VAL A 18 2.13 2.19 3.19
N ALA A 19 1.87 2.16 1.88
CA ALA A 19 1.15 1.05 1.24
C ALA A 19 1.90 -0.29 1.38
N ILE A 20 3.22 -0.29 1.20
CA ILE A 20 4.08 -1.48 1.37
C ILE A 20 4.02 -1.98 2.81
N VAL A 21 4.17 -1.09 3.80
CA VAL A 21 4.10 -1.46 5.23
C VAL A 21 2.74 -2.09 5.55
N ILE A 22 1.65 -1.49 5.09
CA ILE A 22 0.29 -2.04 5.28
C ILE A 22 0.17 -3.43 4.63
N GLY A 23 0.68 -3.60 3.41
CA GLY A 23 0.69 -4.89 2.71
C GLY A 23 1.47 -5.96 3.49
N ILE A 24 2.67 -5.63 4.00
CA ILE A 24 3.47 -6.52 4.83
C ILE A 24 2.74 -6.91 6.12
N VAL A 25 2.08 -5.96 6.79
CA VAL A 25 1.28 -6.23 7.99
C VAL A 25 0.13 -7.19 7.68
N GLY A 26 -0.58 -7.01 6.56
CA GLY A 26 -1.62 -7.94 6.11
C GLY A 26 -1.09 -9.34 5.86
N VAL A 27 0.06 -9.47 5.19
CA VAL A 27 0.71 -10.77 4.96
C VAL A 27 1.18 -11.41 6.26
N TYR A 28 1.73 -10.64 7.20
CA TYR A 28 2.19 -11.16 8.49
C TYR A 28 1.02 -11.68 9.34
N LEU A 29 -0.06 -10.91 9.45
CA LEU A 29 -1.24 -11.29 10.21
C LEU A 29 -1.93 -12.55 9.64
N ARG A 30 -1.67 -12.90 8.38
CA ARG A 30 -2.23 -14.11 7.74
C ARG A 30 -1.81 -15.37 8.49
N PHE A 31 -0.66 -15.33 9.15
CA PHE A 31 -0.08 -16.44 9.90
C PHE A 31 -0.30 -16.32 11.41
N ALA A 32 -1.07 -15.33 11.86
CA ALA A 32 -1.40 -15.18 13.27
C ALA A 32 -2.47 -16.19 13.70
N ASP A 33 -2.30 -16.73 14.90
CA ASP A 33 -3.20 -17.75 15.48
C ASP A 33 -4.31 -17.10 16.31
N PHE A 34 -5.32 -16.58 15.62
CA PHE A 34 -6.56 -16.11 16.26
C PHE A 34 -7.75 -16.19 15.30
N HIS A 35 -8.96 -16.28 15.85
CA HIS A 35 -10.20 -16.59 15.12
C HIS A 35 -10.46 -15.74 13.85
N TYR A 36 -10.07 -14.46 13.88
CA TYR A 36 -10.31 -13.52 12.78
C TYR A 36 -9.07 -13.18 11.95
N SER A 37 -7.95 -13.88 12.13
CA SER A 37 -6.68 -13.54 11.48
C SER A 37 -6.80 -13.49 9.96
N SER A 38 -7.46 -14.49 9.37
CA SER A 38 -7.67 -14.58 7.93
C SER A 38 -8.44 -13.39 7.35
N ILE A 39 -9.58 -13.00 7.95
CA ILE A 39 -10.41 -11.92 7.40
C ILE A 39 -9.76 -10.55 7.61
N ILE A 40 -9.16 -10.31 8.78
CA ILE A 40 -8.46 -9.05 9.06
C ILE A 40 -7.27 -8.88 8.10
N SER A 41 -6.50 -9.94 7.89
CA SER A 41 -5.37 -9.95 6.96
C SER A 41 -5.78 -9.60 5.54
N ASN A 42 -6.89 -10.18 5.06
CA ASN A 42 -7.41 -9.90 3.73
C ASN A 42 -7.86 -8.44 3.59
N ILE A 43 -8.56 -7.89 4.59
CA ILE A 43 -9.00 -6.48 4.59
C ILE A 43 -7.78 -5.55 4.54
N ILE A 44 -6.78 -5.80 5.39
CA ILE A 44 -5.55 -4.99 5.43
C ILE A 44 -4.81 -5.07 4.10
N LEU A 45 -4.70 -6.28 3.51
CA LEU A 45 -4.05 -6.46 2.22
C LEU A 45 -4.79 -5.72 1.10
N ILE A 46 -6.13 -5.76 1.07
CA ILE A 46 -6.95 -4.99 0.11
C ILE A 46 -6.68 -3.50 0.25
N ILE A 47 -6.64 -2.96 1.48
CA ILE A 47 -6.31 -1.55 1.73
C ILE A 47 -4.90 -1.21 1.21
N GLY A 48 -3.91 -2.06 1.51
CA GLY A 48 -2.54 -1.89 1.02
C GLY A 48 -2.47 -1.83 -0.51
N VAL A 49 -3.18 -2.73 -1.20
CA VAL A 49 -3.25 -2.77 -2.67
C VAL A 49 -3.91 -1.48 -3.22
N LEU A 50 -5.02 -1.05 -2.65
CA LEU A 50 -5.70 0.18 -3.10
C LEU A 50 -4.80 1.42 -2.95
N LEU A 51 -4.05 1.52 -1.85
CA LEU A 51 -3.09 2.60 -1.63
C LEU A 51 -1.90 2.52 -2.60
N ALA A 52 -1.37 1.33 -2.85
CA ALA A 52 -0.28 1.13 -3.81
C ALA A 52 -0.72 1.54 -5.24
N LEU A 53 -1.90 1.08 -5.68
CA LEU A 53 -2.46 1.46 -6.97
C LEU A 53 -2.69 2.97 -7.07
N LYS A 54 -3.24 3.59 -6.03
CA LYS A 54 -3.40 5.05 -5.96
C LYS A 54 -2.05 5.77 -6.10
N SER A 55 -1.00 5.26 -5.46
CA SER A 55 0.35 5.81 -5.56
C SER A 55 0.90 5.72 -6.98
N VAL A 56 0.78 4.56 -7.61
CA VAL A 56 1.24 4.34 -8.99
C VAL A 56 0.50 5.24 -9.97
N PHE A 57 -0.83 5.31 -9.90
CA PHE A 57 -1.60 6.20 -10.77
C PHE A 57 -1.30 7.68 -10.56
N ALA A 58 -0.91 8.08 -9.35
CA ALA A 58 -0.49 9.45 -9.07
C ALA A 58 0.88 9.78 -9.70
N ILE A 59 1.80 8.81 -9.75
CA ILE A 59 3.11 8.94 -10.43
C ILE A 59 2.96 9.02 -11.95
N LEU A 60 2.03 8.24 -12.51
CA LEU A 60 1.80 8.15 -13.97
C LEU A 60 1.04 9.36 -14.54
N LYS A 61 0.48 10.21 -13.69
CA LYS A 61 -0.26 11.41 -14.07
C LYS A 61 0.68 12.58 -14.36
#